data_AF-A0A5J5HAJ1-F1
#
_entry.id   AF-A0A5J5HAJ1-F1
#
_cell.length_a   1.000
_cell.length_b   1.000
_cell.length_c   1.000
_cell.angle_alpha   90.00
_cell.angle_beta   90.00
_cell.angle_gamma   90.00
#
_symmetry.space_group_name_H-M   'P 1'
#
loop_
_entity.id
_entity.type
_entity.pdbx_description
1 polymer ?
#
loop_
_entity_poly.entity_id
_entity_poly.type
_entity_poly.pdbx_seq_one_letter_code
_entity_poly.pdbx_strand_id
1 'polypeptide(L)'
;MVFETNSRKERKALEAIASVGLIEGNQLQQIFKLKKPQIRRMESFNLIMKHVIRKNGQDVPFYTLGPASAEKIVPGFVPNYWVEYRIEDVLNRFMFFRLFDLLKHQNANVGTAPKPFTGALELNGNLLYVYCTRGDTKDLQMLLKWKPFTDRMIIVTEKIQYLKPLDLFIQDGKLRRIRVITDEQLLSDRPQFYTYKENGDKVFEWVLESNG
;
A
#
# COMPACT_ATOMS: atom_id res chain seq x y z
N MET A 1 14.60 -13.55 17.77
CA MET A 1 14.26 -12.30 18.49
C MET A 1 12.81 -12.39 18.94
N VAL A 2 12.57 -12.55 20.24
CA VAL A 2 11.25 -12.85 20.81
C VAL A 2 10.67 -11.54 21.35
N PHE A 3 9.52 -11.17 20.82
CA PHE A 3 8.78 -10.00 21.26
C PHE A 3 8.04 -10.31 22.58
N GLU A 4 7.79 -9.29 23.40
CA GLU A 4 6.63 -9.32 24.31
C GLU A 4 5.33 -8.97 23.55
N THR A 5 5.16 -9.54 22.35
CA THR A 5 3.85 -9.57 21.69
C THR A 5 3.18 -10.87 22.12
N ASN A 6 1.96 -10.79 22.63
CA ASN A 6 1.28 -11.98 23.16
C ASN A 6 0.76 -12.90 22.04
N SER A 7 0.87 -12.50 20.76
CA SER A 7 0.42 -13.32 19.65
C SER A 7 1.15 -13.06 18.33
N ARG A 8 1.21 -14.12 17.50
CA ARG A 8 1.69 -14.06 16.10
C ARG A 8 0.97 -13.01 15.25
N LYS A 9 -0.31 -12.71 15.56
CA LYS A 9 -1.13 -11.73 14.84
C LYS A 9 -0.66 -10.30 15.08
N GLU A 10 -0.37 -9.95 16.33
CA GLU A 10 0.14 -8.63 16.70
C GLU A 10 1.50 -8.39 16.06
N ARG A 11 2.39 -9.39 16.11
CA ARG A 11 3.70 -9.33 15.46
C ARG A 11 3.58 -9.04 13.95
N LYS A 12 2.74 -9.79 13.24
CA LYS A 12 2.49 -9.55 11.80
C LYS A 12 1.96 -8.16 11.52
N ALA A 13 1.08 -7.65 12.38
CA ALA A 13 0.56 -6.28 12.22
C ALA A 13 1.68 -5.25 12.41
N LEU A 14 2.52 -5.39 13.44
CA LEU A 14 3.65 -4.49 13.67
C LEU A 14 4.67 -4.52 12.52
N GLU A 15 5.02 -5.70 12.01
CA GLU A 15 5.91 -5.86 10.84
C GLU A 15 5.32 -5.17 9.59
N ALA A 16 4.00 -5.26 9.37
CA ALA A 16 3.34 -4.59 8.27
C ALA A 16 3.31 -3.06 8.44
N ILE A 17 3.04 -2.56 9.65
CA ILE A 17 3.12 -1.11 9.94
C ILE A 17 4.55 -0.62 9.78
N ALA A 18 5.56 -1.39 10.19
CA ALA A 18 6.96 -1.06 9.99
C ALA A 18 7.30 -0.91 8.50
N SER A 19 6.72 -1.78 7.67
CA SER A 19 7.01 -1.82 6.23
C SER A 19 6.36 -0.69 5.45
N VAL A 20 5.15 -0.30 5.83
CA VAL A 20 4.31 0.65 5.06
C VAL A 20 4.23 2.02 5.74
N GLY A 21 4.36 2.07 7.06
CA GLY A 21 4.42 3.27 7.88
C GLY A 21 3.17 3.51 8.73
N LEU A 22 1.96 3.17 8.27
CA LEU A 22 0.73 3.29 9.07
C LEU A 22 -0.40 2.39 8.57
N ILE A 23 -1.41 2.16 9.39
CA ILE A 23 -2.59 1.35 9.07
C ILE A 23 -3.87 1.90 9.70
N GLU A 24 -5.01 1.75 9.02
CA GLU A 24 -6.33 2.12 9.57
C GLU A 24 -6.72 1.17 10.72
N GLY A 25 -7.44 1.67 11.73
CA GLY A 25 -7.92 0.84 12.84
C GLY A 25 -8.85 -0.31 12.45
N ASN A 26 -9.68 -0.12 11.42
CA ASN A 26 -10.53 -1.18 10.91
C ASN A 26 -9.70 -2.26 10.18
N GLN A 27 -8.62 -1.87 9.51
CA GLN A 27 -7.74 -2.80 8.80
C GLN A 27 -6.98 -3.72 9.76
N LEU A 28 -6.58 -3.24 10.95
CA LEU A 28 -6.03 -4.10 12.00
C LEU A 28 -6.99 -5.26 12.38
N GLN A 29 -8.29 -4.97 12.44
CA GLN A 29 -9.30 -5.96 12.78
C GLN A 29 -9.61 -6.88 11.57
N GLN A 30 -9.78 -6.31 10.38
CA GLN A 30 -10.19 -7.04 9.17
C GLN A 30 -9.07 -7.94 8.62
N ILE A 31 -7.85 -7.40 8.53
CA ILE A 31 -6.69 -8.05 7.92
C ILE A 31 -6.02 -8.99 8.92
N PHE A 32 -5.62 -8.46 10.08
CA PHE A 32 -4.82 -9.19 11.06
C PHE A 32 -5.65 -9.92 12.13
N LYS A 33 -6.98 -9.79 12.08
CA LYS A 33 -7.91 -10.42 13.02
C LYS A 33 -7.61 -10.07 14.48
N LEU A 34 -7.13 -8.84 14.72
CA LEU A 34 -6.95 -8.29 16.06
C LEU A 34 -8.29 -7.84 16.62
N LYS A 35 -8.58 -8.20 17.87
CA LYS A 35 -9.79 -7.73 18.58
C LYS A 35 -9.51 -6.36 19.20
N LYS A 36 -10.55 -5.55 19.43
CA LYS A 36 -10.44 -4.23 20.09
C LYS A 36 -9.62 -4.25 21.39
N PRO A 37 -9.77 -5.22 22.32
CA PRO A 37 -8.93 -5.28 23.51
C PRO A 37 -7.44 -5.47 23.21
N GLN A 38 -7.09 -6.20 22.15
CA GLN A 38 -5.70 -6.37 21.73
C GLN A 38 -5.12 -5.07 21.19
N ILE A 39 -5.88 -4.33 20.39
CA ILE A 39 -5.46 -3.02 19.85
C ILE A 39 -5.25 -2.03 21.00
N ARG A 40 -6.21 -1.91 21.93
CA ARG A 40 -6.08 -1.05 23.13
C ARG A 40 -4.86 -1.41 23.98
N ARG A 41 -4.57 -2.71 24.10
CA ARG A 41 -3.37 -3.21 24.78
C ARG A 41 -2.10 -2.76 24.04
N MET A 42 -2.06 -2.93 22.72
CA MET A 42 -0.91 -2.47 21.92
C MET A 42 -0.69 -0.95 22.04
N GLU A 43 -1.77 -0.16 22.14
CA GLU A 43 -1.70 1.28 22.45
C GLU A 43 -1.13 1.51 23.86
N SER A 44 -1.64 0.85 24.90
CA SER A 44 -1.20 1.07 26.28
C SER A 44 0.26 0.70 26.53
N PHE A 45 0.78 -0.28 25.78
CA PHE A 45 2.19 -0.67 25.82
C PHE A 45 3.07 0.11 24.82
N ASN A 46 2.55 1.18 24.19
CA ASN A 46 3.26 1.99 23.20
C ASN A 46 3.86 1.17 22.05
N LEU A 47 3.24 0.03 21.70
CA LEU A 47 3.62 -0.76 20.53
C LEU A 47 3.11 -0.11 19.25
N ILE A 48 1.98 0.60 19.33
CA ILE A 48 1.43 1.43 18.26
C ILE A 48 1.02 2.78 18.85
N MET A 49 1.04 3.83 18.03
CA MET A 49 0.51 5.14 18.39
C MET A 49 -0.73 5.44 17.58
N LYS A 50 -1.79 5.90 18.26
CA LYS A 50 -3.06 6.25 17.64
C LYS A 50 -3.04 7.70 17.15
N HIS A 51 -3.53 7.87 15.94
CA HIS A 51 -3.78 9.15 15.28
C HIS A 51 -5.21 9.15 14.73
N VAL A 52 -5.68 10.31 14.29
CA VAL A 52 -7.03 10.47 13.74
C VAL A 52 -7.03 11.39 12.53
N ILE A 53 -7.79 10.98 11.52
CA ILE A 53 -8.21 11.85 10.41
C ILE A 53 -9.72 12.05 10.50
N ARG A 54 -10.19 13.27 10.25
CA ARG A 54 -11.62 13.59 10.33
C ARG A 54 -12.28 13.46 8.96
N LYS A 55 -13.34 12.67 8.87
CA LYS A 55 -14.15 12.47 7.65
C LYS A 55 -15.61 12.68 7.98
N ASN A 56 -16.26 13.66 7.34
CA ASN A 56 -17.69 13.97 7.55
C ASN A 56 -18.05 14.17 9.04
N GLY A 57 -17.18 14.85 9.79
CA GLY A 57 -17.34 15.07 11.23
C GLY A 57 -16.98 13.87 12.12
N GLN A 58 -16.73 12.69 11.56
CA GLN A 58 -16.34 11.48 12.28
C GLN A 58 -14.83 11.29 12.31
N ASP A 59 -14.31 10.80 13.44
CA ASP A 59 -12.90 10.48 13.61
C ASP A 59 -12.60 9.07 13.11
N VAL A 60 -11.70 8.97 12.12
CA VAL A 60 -11.20 7.70 11.59
C VAL A 60 -9.82 7.45 12.20
N PRO A 61 -9.67 6.47 13.11
CA PRO A 61 -8.39 6.21 13.76
C PRO A 61 -7.45 5.46 12.83
N PHE A 62 -6.17 5.83 12.86
CA PHE A 62 -5.08 5.08 12.25
C PHE A 62 -3.90 4.99 13.19
N TYR A 63 -2.99 4.07 12.89
CA TYR A 63 -1.92 3.71 13.81
C TYR A 63 -0.57 3.68 13.11
N THR A 64 0.43 4.28 13.74
CA THR A 64 1.84 4.17 13.38
C THR A 64 2.55 3.23 14.37
N LEU A 65 3.81 2.85 14.08
CA LEU A 65 4.62 2.18 15.10
C LEU A 65 4.81 3.11 16.29
N GLY A 66 4.72 2.55 17.49
CA GLY A 66 5.13 3.24 18.71
C GLY A 66 6.59 2.94 19.06
N PRO A 67 7.22 3.77 19.91
CA PRO A 67 8.64 3.65 20.23
C PRO A 67 9.06 2.26 20.71
N ALA A 68 8.23 1.62 21.55
CA ALA A 68 8.54 0.33 22.15
C ALA A 68 8.64 -0.84 21.16
N SER A 69 7.95 -0.74 20.01
CA SER A 69 8.08 -1.71 18.92
C SER A 69 9.09 -1.26 17.87
N ALA A 70 9.19 0.04 17.63
CA ALA A 70 10.04 0.61 16.60
C ALA A 70 11.54 0.33 16.83
N GLU A 71 12.03 0.54 18.06
CA GLU A 71 13.42 0.25 18.45
C GLU A 71 13.85 -1.20 18.17
N LYS A 72 12.87 -2.13 18.15
CA LYS A 72 13.11 -3.56 17.99
C LYS A 72 12.97 -4.03 16.54
N ILE A 73 12.14 -3.34 15.74
CA ILE A 73 11.78 -3.78 14.38
C ILE A 73 12.55 -3.02 13.32
N VAL A 74 12.82 -1.73 13.54
CA VAL A 74 13.37 -0.83 12.53
C VAL A 74 14.74 -0.34 13.00
N PRO A 75 15.85 -0.92 12.49
CA PRO A 75 17.18 -0.38 12.73
C PRO A 75 17.26 1.08 12.26
N GLY A 76 17.75 1.98 13.10
CA GLY A 76 17.82 3.41 12.78
C GLY A 76 16.46 4.11 12.75
N PHE A 77 15.50 3.63 13.55
CA PHE A 77 14.19 4.26 13.68
C PHE A 77 14.28 5.78 13.89
N VAL A 78 13.52 6.52 13.10
CA VAL A 78 13.36 7.97 13.22
C VAL A 78 12.06 8.26 13.97
N PRO A 79 12.11 8.79 15.20
CA PRO A 79 10.91 9.20 15.92
C PRO A 79 10.10 10.22 15.12
N ASN A 80 8.77 10.16 15.25
CA ASN A 80 7.87 11.13 14.63
C ASN A 80 7.96 11.26 13.09
N TYR A 81 8.46 10.22 12.38
CA TYR A 81 8.50 10.19 10.91
C TYR A 81 7.14 10.49 10.24
N TRP A 82 6.04 10.23 10.94
CA TRP A 82 4.69 10.47 10.47
C TRP A 82 4.31 11.96 10.41
N VAL A 83 5.07 12.86 11.05
CA VAL A 83 4.80 14.32 11.02
C VAL A 83 4.95 14.88 9.61
N GLU A 84 5.78 14.26 8.77
CA GLU A 84 5.96 14.65 7.37
C GLU A 84 4.82 14.19 6.46
N TYR A 85 3.90 13.34 6.94
CA TYR A 85 2.82 12.82 6.11
C TYR A 85 1.74 13.86 5.88
N ARG A 86 1.41 14.05 4.61
CA ARG A 86 0.20 14.75 4.20
C ARG A 86 -0.98 13.79 4.21
N ILE A 87 -2.19 14.33 4.07
CA ILE A 87 -3.41 13.51 4.06
C ILE A 87 -3.35 12.46 2.95
N GLU A 88 -2.83 12.82 1.78
CA GLU A 88 -2.65 11.92 0.64
C GLU A 88 -1.74 10.73 0.98
N ASP A 89 -0.68 10.97 1.74
CA ASP A 89 0.25 9.93 2.20
C ASP A 89 -0.44 8.90 3.11
N VAL A 90 -1.35 9.36 3.97
CA VAL A 90 -2.18 8.51 4.83
C VAL A 90 -3.16 7.70 3.99
N LEU A 91 -3.90 8.35 3.09
CA LEU A 91 -4.90 7.70 2.23
C LEU A 91 -4.28 6.67 1.29
N ASN A 92 -3.10 6.97 0.73
CA ASN A 92 -2.33 6.04 -0.08
C ASN A 92 -2.00 4.75 0.67
N ARG A 93 -1.60 4.85 1.95
CA ARG A 93 -1.30 3.69 2.80
C ARG A 93 -2.55 2.92 3.20
N PHE A 94 -3.69 3.59 3.39
CA PHE A 94 -4.96 2.89 3.55
C PHE A 94 -5.27 2.05 2.30
N MET A 95 -5.12 2.61 1.11
CA MET A 95 -5.41 1.86 -0.11
C MET A 95 -4.40 0.76 -0.41
N PHE A 96 -3.12 0.93 -0.02
CA PHE A 96 -2.17 -0.17 0.00
C PHE A 96 -2.71 -1.37 0.82
N PHE A 97 -3.19 -1.12 2.04
CA PHE A 97 -3.73 -2.19 2.88
C PHE A 97 -5.06 -2.75 2.38
N ARG A 98 -5.87 -1.97 1.65
CA ARG A 98 -7.06 -2.48 0.95
C ARG A 98 -6.66 -3.44 -0.17
N LEU A 99 -5.64 -3.10 -0.96
CA LEU A 99 -5.09 -3.99 -1.99
C LEU A 99 -4.51 -5.25 -1.36
N PHE A 100 -3.79 -5.12 -0.25
CA PHE A 100 -3.30 -6.28 0.49
C PHE A 100 -4.44 -7.19 0.94
N ASP A 101 -5.53 -6.62 1.48
CA ASP A 101 -6.69 -7.40 1.93
C ASP A 101 -7.33 -8.22 0.80
N LEU A 102 -7.40 -7.64 -0.41
CA LEU A 102 -7.86 -8.32 -1.63
C LEU A 102 -6.97 -9.52 -2.00
N LEU A 103 -5.65 -9.37 -1.88
CA LEU A 103 -4.68 -10.37 -2.33
C LEU A 103 -4.27 -11.37 -1.23
N LYS A 104 -4.61 -11.13 0.04
CA LYS A 104 -4.16 -11.94 1.18
C LYS A 104 -4.51 -13.43 1.05
N HIS A 105 -5.63 -13.75 0.40
CA HIS A 105 -6.11 -15.12 0.21
C HIS A 105 -5.19 -15.94 -0.69
N GLN A 106 -4.34 -15.27 -1.47
CA GLN A 106 -3.32 -15.87 -2.33
C GLN A 106 -1.96 -15.97 -1.60
N ASN A 107 -1.95 -16.00 -0.27
CA ASN A 107 -0.76 -16.06 0.58
C ASN A 107 0.20 -14.87 0.39
N ALA A 108 -0.35 -13.68 0.12
CA ALA A 108 0.42 -12.45 0.06
C ALA A 108 0.98 -12.08 1.44
N ASN A 109 2.18 -11.49 1.48
CA ASN A 109 2.75 -10.84 2.67
C ASN A 109 3.17 -9.41 2.36
N VAL A 110 3.12 -8.54 3.38
CA VAL A 110 3.56 -7.15 3.27
C VAL A 110 5.08 -7.08 3.43
N GLY A 111 5.74 -6.33 2.55
CA GLY A 111 7.16 -6.05 2.61
C GLY A 111 7.47 -4.57 2.40
N THR A 112 8.71 -4.20 2.68
CA THR A 112 9.24 -2.85 2.46
C THR A 112 9.53 -2.60 0.98
N ALA A 113 9.40 -1.35 0.54
CA ALA A 113 9.81 -0.93 -0.79
C ALA A 113 10.61 0.38 -0.74
N PRO A 114 11.52 0.61 -1.70
CA PRO A 114 12.18 1.91 -1.82
C PRO A 114 11.19 2.98 -2.30
N LYS A 115 11.48 4.26 -2.01
CA LYS A 115 10.75 5.36 -2.64
C LYS A 115 10.87 5.26 -4.17
N PRO A 116 9.82 5.58 -4.94
CA PRO A 116 8.56 6.23 -4.52
C PRO A 116 7.42 5.25 -4.15
N PHE A 117 7.69 3.95 -4.01
CA PHE A 117 6.63 2.98 -3.72
C PHE A 117 6.09 3.14 -2.30
N THR A 118 4.78 2.91 -2.14
CA THR A 118 4.11 2.91 -0.83
C THR A 118 4.54 1.71 0.01
N GLY A 119 4.81 0.58 -0.66
CA GLY A 119 5.24 -0.67 -0.05
C GLY A 119 5.39 -1.76 -1.12
N ALA A 120 5.68 -2.98 -0.69
CA ALA A 120 5.69 -4.15 -1.57
C ALA A 120 4.79 -5.26 -1.03
N LEU A 121 4.33 -6.11 -1.94
CA LEU A 121 3.64 -7.36 -1.62
C LEU A 121 4.47 -8.52 -2.15
N GLU A 122 4.74 -9.49 -1.30
CA GLU A 122 5.33 -10.76 -1.71
C GLU A 122 4.20 -11.77 -1.94
N LEU A 123 4.04 -12.21 -3.19
CA LEU A 123 3.00 -13.14 -3.61
C LEU A 123 3.65 -14.40 -4.21
N ASN A 124 3.51 -15.53 -3.52
CA ASN A 124 4.10 -16.82 -3.96
C ASN A 124 5.60 -16.69 -4.29
N GLY A 125 6.37 -15.99 -3.43
CA GLY A 125 7.81 -15.74 -3.62
C GLY A 125 8.16 -14.67 -4.66
N ASN A 126 7.17 -14.05 -5.31
CA ASN A 126 7.40 -12.96 -6.25
C ASN A 126 7.13 -11.61 -5.58
N LEU A 127 8.08 -10.68 -5.71
CA LEU A 127 7.92 -9.32 -5.21
C LEU A 127 7.10 -8.48 -6.21
N LEU A 128 6.06 -7.83 -5.71
CA LEU A 128 5.26 -6.83 -6.42
C LEU A 128 5.37 -5.49 -5.71
N TYR A 129 5.89 -4.49 -6.40
CA TYR A 129 5.94 -3.13 -5.88
C TYR A 129 4.57 -2.46 -6.00
N VAL A 130 4.12 -1.76 -4.97
CA VAL A 130 2.84 -1.08 -4.97
C VAL A 130 3.07 0.43 -4.89
N TYR A 131 2.59 1.15 -5.89
CA TYR A 131 2.62 2.60 -5.95
C TYR A 131 1.20 3.14 -5.79
N CYS A 132 0.93 3.86 -4.72
CA CYS A 132 -0.38 4.50 -4.52
C CYS A 132 -0.25 5.99 -4.79
N THR A 133 -1.13 6.54 -5.62
CA THR A 133 -1.11 7.97 -5.99
C THR A 133 -2.49 8.60 -5.95
N ARG A 134 -2.51 9.91 -5.70
CA ARG A 134 -3.69 10.80 -5.65
C ARG A 134 -3.52 11.98 -6.62
N GLY A 135 -3.03 11.69 -7.83
CA GLY A 135 -2.92 12.66 -8.92
C GLY A 135 -1.50 13.01 -9.33
N ASP A 136 -0.56 13.08 -8.40
CA ASP A 136 0.84 13.35 -8.72
C ASP A 136 1.60 12.05 -9.00
N THR A 137 2.21 11.96 -10.18
CA THR A 137 3.02 10.81 -10.64
C THR A 137 4.46 11.19 -10.95
N LYS A 138 4.89 12.42 -10.62
CA LYS A 138 6.21 12.95 -11.01
C LYS A 138 7.37 12.12 -10.48
N ASP A 139 7.26 11.63 -9.25
CA ASP A 139 8.29 10.80 -8.62
C ASP A 139 8.44 9.45 -9.32
N LEU A 140 7.34 8.82 -9.72
CA LEU A 140 7.35 7.60 -10.51
C LEU A 140 7.86 7.85 -11.92
N GLN A 141 7.45 8.94 -12.59
CA GLN A 141 8.00 9.35 -13.88
C GLN A 141 9.52 9.52 -13.80
N MET A 142 10.01 10.17 -12.75
CA MET A 142 11.45 10.34 -12.52
C MET A 142 12.15 8.99 -12.35
N LEU A 143 11.59 8.06 -11.57
CA LEU A 143 12.14 6.71 -11.43
C LEU A 143 12.23 5.99 -12.79
N LEU A 144 11.14 6.00 -13.55
CA LEU A 144 11.04 5.29 -14.84
C LEU A 144 11.93 5.91 -15.92
N LYS A 145 12.16 7.23 -15.87
CA LYS A 145 13.08 7.93 -16.77
C LYS A 145 14.52 7.45 -16.62
N TRP A 146 14.98 7.24 -15.39
CA TRP A 146 16.39 6.94 -15.11
C TRP A 146 16.70 5.46 -15.05
N LYS A 147 15.71 4.60 -14.75
CA LYS A 147 15.92 3.16 -14.62
C LYS A 147 14.82 2.40 -15.36
N PRO A 148 15.18 1.55 -16.34
CA PRO A 148 14.20 0.64 -16.92
C PRO A 148 13.68 -0.29 -15.82
N PHE A 149 12.41 -0.13 -15.45
CA PHE A 149 11.80 -0.92 -14.41
C PHE A 149 11.39 -2.28 -14.95
N THR A 150 12.04 -3.34 -14.46
CA THR A 150 11.82 -4.71 -14.92
C THR A 150 10.93 -5.53 -13.99
N ASP A 151 10.66 -5.04 -12.80
CA ASP A 151 9.90 -5.76 -11.78
C ASP A 151 8.39 -5.64 -12.01
N ARG A 152 7.60 -6.36 -11.20
CA ARG A 152 6.13 -6.27 -11.24
C ARG A 152 5.67 -5.09 -10.38
N MET A 153 4.70 -4.34 -10.89
CA MET A 153 4.13 -3.18 -10.21
C MET A 153 2.61 -3.22 -10.24
N ILE A 154 2.00 -2.83 -9.13
CA ILE A 154 0.59 -2.45 -9.09
C ILE A 154 0.50 -0.97 -8.75
N ILE A 155 -0.20 -0.20 -9.57
CA ILE A 155 -0.52 1.19 -9.29
C ILE A 155 -1.95 1.27 -8.75
N VAL A 156 -2.13 1.89 -7.59
CA VAL A 156 -3.44 2.20 -7.03
C VAL A 156 -3.68 3.70 -7.17
N THR A 157 -4.72 4.10 -7.90
CA THR A 157 -5.01 5.51 -8.20
C THR A 157 -6.47 5.84 -7.96
N GLU A 158 -6.81 7.08 -7.67
CA GLU A 158 -8.23 7.49 -7.66
C GLU A 158 -8.85 7.41 -9.05
N LYS A 159 -8.09 7.85 -10.05
CA LYS A 159 -8.55 8.02 -11.43
C LYS A 159 -7.46 7.57 -12.40
N ILE A 160 -7.87 6.83 -13.43
CA ILE A 160 -6.96 6.36 -14.48
C ILE A 160 -6.31 7.52 -15.23
N GLN A 161 -7.04 8.63 -15.41
CA GLN A 161 -6.56 9.81 -16.14
C GLN A 161 -5.29 10.42 -15.51
N TYR A 162 -5.06 10.22 -14.21
CA TYR A 162 -3.85 10.68 -13.52
C TYR A 162 -2.58 9.96 -13.97
N LEU A 163 -2.72 8.82 -14.64
CA LEU A 163 -1.58 8.04 -15.13
C LEU A 163 -1.15 8.42 -16.54
N LYS A 164 -1.88 9.30 -17.25
CA LYS A 164 -1.54 9.75 -18.61
C LYS A 164 -0.08 10.24 -18.76
N PRO A 165 0.51 10.97 -17.80
CA PRO A 165 1.92 11.36 -17.89
C PRO A 165 2.91 10.19 -17.95
N LEU A 166 2.50 8.99 -17.49
CA LEU A 166 3.33 7.79 -17.51
C LEU A 166 3.36 7.11 -18.88
N ASP A 167 2.44 7.43 -19.79
CA ASP A 167 2.31 6.79 -21.11
C ASP A 167 3.65 6.78 -21.87
N LEU A 168 4.39 7.89 -21.82
CA LEU A 168 5.70 8.07 -22.48
C LEU A 168 6.79 7.10 -21.99
N PHE A 169 6.69 6.62 -20.75
CA PHE A 169 7.67 5.71 -20.14
C PHE A 169 7.23 4.25 -20.24
N ILE A 170 5.95 4.04 -20.51
CA ILE A 170 5.30 2.76 -20.39
C ILE A 170 5.26 2.05 -21.76
N GLN A 171 5.21 2.75 -22.90
CA GLN A 171 5.04 2.21 -24.26
C GLN A 171 6.03 1.11 -24.72
N ASP A 172 7.16 0.92 -24.05
CA ASP A 172 8.32 0.18 -24.56
C ASP A 172 8.32 -1.33 -24.21
N GLY A 173 7.23 -2.05 -24.52
CA GLY A 173 7.13 -3.53 -24.50
C GLY A 173 7.32 -4.26 -23.14
N LYS A 174 7.82 -3.59 -22.10
CA LYS A 174 8.07 -4.08 -20.73
C LYS A 174 6.80 -4.17 -19.87
N LEU A 175 5.66 -3.99 -20.52
CA LEU A 175 4.37 -3.57 -20.00
C LEU A 175 3.47 -4.66 -19.43
N ARG A 176 3.76 -5.93 -19.70
CA ARG A 176 2.96 -7.04 -19.13
C ARG A 176 3.06 -7.14 -17.60
N ARG A 177 3.91 -6.33 -16.97
CA ARG A 177 4.23 -6.39 -15.54
C ARG A 177 3.62 -5.26 -14.72
N ILE A 178 2.95 -4.29 -15.34
CA ILE A 178 2.24 -3.21 -14.64
C ILE A 178 0.75 -3.49 -14.70
N ARG A 179 0.11 -3.51 -13.53
CA ARG A 179 -1.35 -3.50 -13.39
C ARG A 179 -1.78 -2.24 -12.67
N VAL A 180 -2.97 -1.74 -12.98
CA VAL A 180 -3.54 -0.58 -12.30
C VAL A 180 -4.85 -0.98 -11.68
N ILE A 181 -5.22 -0.41 -10.54
CA ILE A 181 -6.57 -0.52 -10.00
C ILE A 181 -7.00 0.84 -9.46
N THR A 182 -8.25 1.21 -9.69
CA THR A 182 -8.79 2.45 -9.12
C THR A 182 -9.30 2.23 -7.71
N ASP A 183 -9.43 3.29 -6.93
CA ASP A 183 -10.09 3.23 -5.62
C ASP A 183 -11.51 2.65 -5.72
N GLU A 184 -12.27 3.06 -6.75
CA GLU A 184 -13.61 2.54 -7.03
C GLU A 184 -13.60 1.03 -7.31
N GLN A 185 -12.70 0.56 -8.18
CA GLN A 185 -12.57 -0.87 -8.49
C GLN A 185 -12.09 -1.67 -7.29
N LEU A 186 -11.19 -1.11 -6.47
CA LEU A 186 -10.67 -1.80 -5.29
C LEU A 186 -11.73 -1.97 -4.19
N LEU A 187 -12.72 -1.08 -4.15
CA LEU A 187 -13.83 -1.11 -3.19
C LEU A 187 -15.07 -1.84 -3.74
N SER A 188 -15.04 -2.32 -4.98
CA SER A 188 -16.16 -3.02 -5.60
C SER A 188 -16.25 -4.49 -5.14
N ASP A 189 -17.42 -5.10 -5.30
CA ASP A 189 -17.63 -6.52 -5.00
C ASP A 189 -16.86 -7.46 -5.94
N ARG A 190 -16.48 -6.96 -7.12
CA ARG A 190 -15.73 -7.70 -8.15
C ARG A 190 -14.57 -6.83 -8.64
N PRO A 191 -13.48 -6.72 -7.86
CA PRO A 191 -12.36 -5.87 -8.24
C PRO A 191 -11.73 -6.30 -9.55
N GLN A 192 -11.57 -5.36 -10.47
CA GLN A 192 -10.91 -5.57 -11.74
C GLN A 192 -9.69 -4.67 -11.87
N PHE A 193 -8.61 -5.24 -12.39
CA PHE A 193 -7.41 -4.48 -12.72
C PHE A 193 -7.53 -3.92 -14.14
N TYR A 194 -6.86 -2.82 -14.40
CA TYR A 194 -6.60 -2.31 -15.73
C TYR A 194 -5.22 -2.80 -16.20
N THR A 195 -5.15 -3.05 -17.49
CA THR A 195 -3.93 -3.36 -18.24
C THR A 195 -3.75 -2.34 -19.34
N TYR A 196 -2.52 -2.01 -19.68
CA TYR A 196 -2.24 -1.10 -20.77
C TYR A 196 -2.10 -1.90 -22.07
N LYS A 197 -2.99 -1.66 -23.03
CA LYS A 197 -3.00 -2.39 -24.31
C LYS A 197 -3.04 -1.41 -25.46
N GLU A 198 -2.41 -1.83 -26.55
CA GLU A 198 -2.57 -1.19 -27.86
C GLU A 198 -3.96 -1.50 -28.40
N ASN A 199 -4.70 -0.48 -28.82
CA ASN A 199 -5.97 -0.64 -29.50
C ASN A 199 -5.79 -0.74 -31.02
N GLY A 200 -6.89 -0.89 -31.77
CA GLY A 200 -6.86 -1.07 -33.23
C GLY A 200 -6.20 0.10 -33.99
N ASP A 201 -6.13 1.28 -33.40
CA ASP A 201 -5.55 2.50 -33.98
C ASP A 201 -4.08 2.71 -33.59
N LYS A 202 -3.43 1.70 -33.00
CA LYS A 202 -2.06 1.78 -32.45
C LYS A 202 -1.91 2.82 -31.32
N VAL A 203 -3.02 3.17 -30.67
CA VAL A 203 -3.02 4.01 -29.49
C VAL A 203 -3.05 3.10 -28.28
N PHE A 204 -2.16 3.36 -27.32
CA PHE A 204 -2.16 2.60 -26.08
C PHE A 204 -3.09 3.23 -25.05
N GLU A 205 -3.92 2.40 -24.41
CA GLU A 205 -4.86 2.84 -23.39
C GLU A 205 -5.02 1.82 -22.25
N TRP A 206 -5.48 2.31 -21.10
CA TRP A 206 -5.80 1.49 -19.94
C TRP A 206 -7.18 0.85 -20.12
N VAL A 207 -7.20 -0.46 -20.29
CA VAL A 207 -8.43 -1.24 -20.44
C VAL A 207 -8.62 -2.18 -19.26
N LEU A 208 -9.88 -2.34 -18.82
CA LEU A 208 -10.22 -3.31 -17.79
C LEU A 208 -9.84 -4.72 -18.24
N GLU A 209 -9.22 -5.48 -17.34
CA GLU A 209 -8.91 -6.89 -17.53
C GLU A 209 -10.23 -7.67 -17.59
N SER A 210 -10.55 -8.20 -18.76
CA SER A 210 -11.68 -9.10 -18.93
C SER A 210 -11.37 -10.39 -18.16
N ASN A 211 -12.25 -10.78 -17.24
CA ASN A 211 -12.16 -12.09 -16.62
C ASN A 211 -12.40 -13.14 -17.72
N GLY A 212 -11.34 -13.81 -18.13
CA GLY A 212 -11.43 -15.02 -18.96
C GLY A 212 -11.98 -16.19 -18.17
#